data_AF-A0A4Y9T2W9-F1
#
_entry.id   AF-A0A4Y9T2W9-F1
#
_cell.length_a   1.000
_cell.length_b   1.000
_cell.length_c   1.000
_cell.angle_alpha   90.00
_cell.angle_beta   90.00
_cell.angle_gamma   90.00
#
_symmetry.space_group_name_H-M   'P 1'
#
loop_
_entity.id
_entity.type
_entity.pdbx_description
1 polymer ?
#
loop_
_entity_poly.entity_id
_entity_poly.type
_entity_poly.pdbx_seq_one_letter_code
_entity_poly.pdbx_strand_id
1 'polypeptide(L)'
;WLVVCIFAALPFLLTQRISYTDSFFESMSGITATGSTVLSGLDSMSPGILMWRSLLHWIGGIGFIGMAVAILPLLRIGGMRLFQTESSDRSEKVMPRSHMVARLIVAAYVGITIVGSLAFWWAGMSLFDAINHA
;
A
#
# COMPACT_ATOMS: atom_id res chain seq x y z
N TRP A 1 -7.44 -4.45 -7.91
CA TRP A 1 -6.20 -5.25 -8.01
C TRP A 1 -5.90 -5.64 -9.45
N LEU A 2 -6.59 -6.61 -10.07
CA LEU A 2 -6.26 -7.09 -11.43
C LEU A 2 -6.08 -5.99 -12.49
N VAL A 3 -7.05 -5.08 -12.63
CA VAL A 3 -6.98 -3.98 -13.61
C VAL A 3 -5.75 -3.10 -13.36
N VAL A 4 -5.48 -2.76 -12.09
CA VAL A 4 -4.30 -1.96 -11.71
C VAL A 4 -3.02 -2.67 -12.10
N CYS A 5 -2.90 -3.98 -11.88
CA CYS A 5 -1.71 -4.76 -12.23
C CYS A 5 -1.48 -4.82 -13.75
N ILE A 6 -2.54 -4.90 -14.56
CA ILE A 6 -2.43 -4.88 -16.03
C ILE A 6 -1.79 -3.58 -16.51
N PHE A 7 -2.26 -2.43 -16.02
CA PHE A 7 -1.70 -1.14 -16.39
C PHE A 7 -0.33 -0.88 -15.75
N ALA A 8 -0.14 -1.32 -14.51
CA ALA A 8 1.13 -1.16 -13.79
C ALA A 8 2.28 -1.97 -14.41
N ALA A 9 1.97 -2.98 -15.23
CA ALA A 9 2.95 -3.77 -15.97
C ALA A 9 3.57 -3.02 -17.16
N LEU A 10 2.96 -1.93 -17.62
CA LEU A 10 3.42 -1.21 -18.80
C LEU A 10 4.86 -0.69 -18.67
N PRO A 11 5.29 -0.03 -17.56
CA PRO A 11 6.67 0.42 -17.43
C PRO A 11 7.69 -0.72 -17.48
N PHE A 12 7.39 -1.89 -16.91
CA PHE A 12 8.26 -3.06 -16.98
C PHE A 12 8.33 -3.61 -18.41
N LEU A 13 7.17 -3.77 -19.06
CA LEU A 13 7.06 -4.27 -20.43
C LEU A 13 7.83 -3.40 -21.43
N LEU A 14 7.73 -2.08 -21.28
CA LEU A 14 8.34 -1.12 -22.20
C LEU A 14 9.84 -0.93 -21.99
N THR A 15 10.38 -1.25 -20.80
CA THR A 15 11.77 -0.91 -20.45
C THR A 15 12.68 -2.11 -20.18
N GLN A 16 12.17 -3.20 -19.59
CA GLN A 16 13.02 -4.30 -19.09
C GLN A 16 13.25 -5.43 -20.10
N ARG A 17 12.64 -5.38 -21.30
CA ARG A 17 12.73 -6.44 -22.33
C ARG A 17 12.40 -7.85 -21.79
N ILE A 18 11.50 -7.92 -20.81
CA ILE A 18 11.00 -9.17 -20.23
C ILE A 18 9.65 -9.55 -20.86
N SER A 19 9.20 -10.79 -20.63
CA SER A 19 7.89 -11.23 -21.10
C SER A 19 6.76 -10.42 -20.44
N TYR A 20 5.58 -10.39 -21.09
CA TYR A 20 4.41 -9.76 -20.47
C TYR A 20 4.01 -10.47 -19.17
N THR A 21 4.15 -11.79 -19.11
CA THR A 21 3.86 -12.57 -17.90
C THR A 21 4.78 -12.17 -16.74
N ASP A 22 6.06 -11.92 -17.00
CA ASP A 22 7.02 -11.45 -15.98
C ASP A 22 6.72 -10.01 -15.56
N SER A 23 6.37 -9.15 -16.53
CA SER A 23 5.95 -7.76 -16.26
C SER A 23 4.69 -7.71 -15.39
N PHE A 24 3.72 -8.58 -15.68
CA PHE A 24 2.50 -8.71 -14.89
C PHE A 24 2.79 -9.30 -13.51
N PHE A 25 3.69 -10.27 -13.40
CA PHE A 25 4.12 -10.85 -12.12
C PHE A 25 4.77 -9.79 -11.22
N GLU A 26 5.70 -8.99 -11.73
CA GLU A 26 6.32 -7.89 -10.98
C GLU A 26 5.27 -6.88 -10.49
N SER A 27 4.35 -6.48 -11.37
CA SER A 27 3.27 -5.58 -11.00
C SER A 27 2.35 -6.14 -9.94
N MET A 28 1.95 -7.40 -10.09
CA MET A 28 1.09 -8.08 -9.13
C MET A 28 1.79 -8.18 -7.78
N SER A 29 3.05 -8.64 -7.75
CA SER A 29 3.86 -8.75 -6.54
C SER A 29 3.99 -7.42 -5.81
N GLY A 30 4.32 -6.33 -6.53
CA GLY A 30 4.44 -5.01 -5.92
C GLY A 30 3.11 -4.48 -5.39
N ILE A 31 2.06 -4.55 -6.20
CA ILE A 31 0.73 -4.06 -5.84
C ILE A 31 0.10 -4.85 -4.69
N THR A 32 0.38 -6.14 -4.54
CA THR A 32 -0.08 -6.91 -3.36
C THR A 32 0.88 -6.85 -2.17
N ALA A 33 1.96 -6.09 -2.28
CA ALA A 33 3.04 -6.01 -1.30
C ALA A 33 3.65 -7.39 -0.94
N THR A 34 3.73 -8.30 -1.92
CA THR A 34 4.31 -9.64 -1.76
C THR A 34 5.84 -9.60 -1.71
N GLY A 35 6.46 -8.72 -2.52
CA GLY A 35 7.91 -8.56 -2.54
C GLY A 35 8.69 -9.66 -3.28
N SER A 36 8.04 -10.57 -4.01
CA SER A 36 8.71 -11.52 -4.90
C SER A 36 9.14 -10.83 -6.21
N THR A 37 10.24 -11.28 -6.81
CA THR A 37 10.76 -10.68 -8.05
C THR A 37 11.33 -11.73 -9.00
N VAL A 38 11.13 -11.51 -10.30
CA VAL A 38 11.72 -12.23 -11.43
C VAL A 38 12.86 -11.43 -12.08
N LEU A 39 13.00 -10.16 -11.73
CA LEU A 39 14.09 -9.29 -12.16
C LEU A 39 15.39 -9.63 -11.43
N SER A 40 16.52 -9.54 -12.15
CA SER A 40 17.87 -9.77 -11.63
C SER A 40 18.77 -8.55 -11.85
N GLY A 41 19.80 -8.38 -11.02
CA GLY A 41 20.74 -7.26 -11.12
C GLY A 41 20.16 -5.91 -10.71
N LEU A 42 19.29 -5.90 -9.69
CA LEU A 42 18.58 -4.70 -9.21
C LEU A 42 19.51 -3.54 -8.84
N ASP A 43 20.68 -3.85 -8.27
CA ASP A 43 21.67 -2.85 -7.84
C ASP A 43 22.17 -1.95 -9.00
N SER A 44 22.03 -2.43 -10.23
CA SER A 44 22.46 -1.73 -11.44
C SER A 44 21.31 -1.23 -12.33
N MET A 45 20.06 -1.43 -11.89
CA MET A 45 18.89 -1.00 -12.67
C MET A 45 18.71 0.52 -12.65
N SER A 46 17.95 1.01 -13.62
CA SER A 46 17.64 2.44 -13.68
C SER A 46 16.85 2.88 -12.43
N PRO A 47 17.16 4.06 -11.86
CA PRO A 47 16.46 4.58 -10.69
C PRO A 47 14.94 4.68 -10.90
N GLY A 48 14.49 4.94 -12.13
CA GLY A 48 13.06 5.00 -12.45
C GLY A 48 12.33 3.66 -12.22
N ILE A 49 12.97 2.53 -12.49
CA ILE A 49 12.36 1.21 -12.30
C ILE A 49 12.39 0.78 -10.84
N LEU A 50 13.48 1.08 -10.13
CA LEU A 50 13.56 0.85 -8.69
C LEU A 50 12.48 1.67 -7.97
N MET A 51 12.33 2.95 -8.32
CA MET A 51 11.27 3.82 -7.79
C MET A 51 9.87 3.30 -8.14
N TRP A 52 9.64 2.86 -9.38
CA TRP A 52 8.36 2.29 -9.77
C TRP A 52 7.99 1.07 -8.91
N ARG A 53 8.94 0.16 -8.68
CA ARG A 53 8.72 -1.01 -7.81
C ARG A 53 8.34 -0.60 -6.38
N SER A 54 9.06 0.34 -5.78
CA SER A 54 8.75 0.84 -4.43
C SER A 54 7.39 1.54 -4.38
N LEU A 55 7.04 2.34 -5.40
CA LEU A 55 5.73 2.98 -5.51
C LEU A 55 4.59 1.96 -5.60
N LEU A 56 4.75 0.85 -6.32
CA LEU A 56 3.73 -0.20 -6.38
C LEU A 56 3.48 -0.82 -5.00
N HIS A 57 4.54 -1.06 -4.22
CA HIS A 57 4.41 -1.54 -2.84
C HIS A 57 3.72 -0.51 -1.94
N TRP A 58 4.06 0.77 -2.09
CA TRP A 58 3.46 1.85 -1.32
C TRP A 58 1.95 2.01 -1.64
N ILE A 59 1.59 2.00 -2.92
CA ILE A 59 0.18 2.02 -3.36
C ILE A 59 -0.56 0.75 -2.92
N GLY A 60 0.11 -0.40 -3.00
CA GLY A 60 -0.42 -1.67 -2.54
C GLY A 60 -0.73 -1.70 -1.05
N GLY A 61 0.21 -1.24 -0.23
CA GLY A 61 0.09 -1.19 1.22
C GLY A 61 -1.11 -0.35 1.66
N ILE A 62 -1.24 0.88 1.14
CA ILE A 62 -2.38 1.73 1.49
C ILE A 62 -3.72 1.17 0.99
N GLY A 63 -3.72 0.53 -0.19
CA GLY A 63 -4.90 -0.15 -0.74
C GLY A 63 -5.37 -1.30 0.14
N PHE A 64 -4.43 -2.10 0.67
CA PHE A 64 -4.74 -3.20 1.58
C PHE A 64 -5.30 -2.70 2.92
N ILE A 65 -4.68 -1.69 3.53
CA ILE A 65 -5.17 -1.09 4.78
C ILE A 65 -6.60 -0.53 4.59
N GLY A 66 -6.83 0.19 3.49
CA GLY A 66 -8.16 0.72 3.16
C GLY A 66 -9.22 -0.36 3.01
N MET A 67 -8.88 -1.46 2.34
CA MET A 67 -9.78 -2.61 2.18
C MET A 67 -10.07 -3.31 3.53
N ALA A 68 -9.06 -3.51 4.38
CA ALA A 68 -9.24 -4.07 5.71
C ALA A 68 -10.23 -3.26 6.54
N VAL A 69 -10.09 -1.92 6.55
CA VAL A 69 -10.99 -1.01 7.27
C VAL A 69 -12.41 -1.02 6.69
N ALA A 70 -12.56 -1.17 5.38
CA ALA A 70 -13.87 -1.29 4.74
C ALA A 70 -14.57 -2.63 5.06
N ILE A 71 -13.81 -3.72 5.23
CA ILE A 71 -14.33 -5.06 5.51
C ILE A 71 -14.62 -5.28 7.00
N LEU A 72 -13.86 -4.65 7.91
CA LEU A 72 -14.02 -4.80 9.36
C LEU A 72 -15.48 -4.66 9.87
N PRO A 73 -16.28 -3.66 9.43
CA PRO A 73 -17.69 -3.55 9.81
C PRO A 73 -18.55 -4.74 9.39
N LEU A 74 -18.21 -5.37 8.25
CA LEU A 74 -18.96 -6.49 7.68
C LEU A 74 -18.69 -7.80 8.43
N LEU A 75 -17.48 -7.96 8.98
CA LEU A 75 -17.10 -9.16 9.73
C LEU A 75 -17.77 -9.26 11.10
N ARG A 76 -18.45 -8.20 11.59
CA ARG A 76 -19.08 -8.14 12.92
C ARG A 76 -18.13 -8.51 14.09
N ILE A 77 -16.81 -8.49 13.86
CA ILE A 77 -15.78 -8.70 14.87
C ILE A 77 -15.57 -7.35 15.57
N GLY A 78 -16.46 -7.06 16.50
CA GLY A 78 -16.48 -5.80 17.22
C GLY A 78 -17.82 -5.60 17.88
N GLY A 79 -17.94 -6.13 19.11
CA GLY A 79 -18.83 -5.81 20.25
C GLY A 79 -20.15 -5.03 20.10
N MET A 80 -20.70 -4.84 18.90
CA MET A 80 -21.87 -4.00 18.63
C MET A 80 -23.17 -4.63 19.14
N ARG A 81 -23.10 -5.86 19.67
CA ARG A 81 -24.20 -6.48 20.41
C ARG A 81 -24.17 -6.18 21.90
N LEU A 82 -23.07 -5.67 22.47
CA LEU A 82 -23.01 -5.31 23.88
C LEU A 82 -23.51 -3.87 24.12
N PHE A 83 -23.27 -2.95 23.17
CA PHE A 83 -23.73 -1.55 23.25
C PHE A 83 -25.16 -1.30 22.75
N GLN A 84 -25.80 -2.27 22.09
CA GLN A 84 -27.20 -2.14 21.64
C GLN A 84 -28.22 -2.56 22.71
N THR A 85 -27.79 -3.11 23.84
CA THR A 85 -28.71 -3.62 24.87
C THR A 85 -28.98 -2.60 25.99
N GLU A 86 -28.19 -1.53 26.12
CA GLU A 86 -28.33 -0.59 27.26
C GLU A 86 -28.86 0.81 26.92
N SER A 87 -28.91 1.25 25.66
CA SER A 87 -29.38 2.62 25.34
C SER A 87 -30.54 2.62 24.37
N SER A 88 -31.73 2.85 24.90
CA SER A 88 -32.94 3.26 24.20
C SER A 88 -32.81 4.69 23.65
N ASP A 89 -31.81 4.93 22.80
CA ASP A 89 -31.72 6.18 22.05
C ASP A 89 -31.39 5.86 20.59
N ARG A 90 -32.39 6.06 19.74
CA ARG A 90 -32.42 5.67 18.33
C ARG A 90 -32.05 6.84 17.44
N SER A 91 -31.04 7.61 17.84
CA SER A 91 -30.60 8.80 17.12
C SER A 91 -29.09 8.94 17.24
N GLU A 92 -28.37 8.52 16.20
CA GLU A 92 -27.37 9.36 15.52
C GLU A 92 -26.68 8.56 14.42
N LYS A 93 -26.89 9.03 13.19
CA LYS A 93 -26.06 8.84 12.00
C LYS A 93 -24.84 7.92 12.20
N VAL A 94 -25.01 6.64 11.86
CA VAL A 94 -23.94 5.63 11.86
C VAL A 94 -22.85 5.91 10.79
N MET A 95 -22.93 7.00 10.04
CA MET A 95 -22.20 7.19 8.78
C MET A 95 -21.32 8.47 8.59
N PRO A 96 -20.71 9.11 9.62
CA PRO A 96 -19.65 10.11 9.39
C PRO A 96 -18.23 9.65 9.75
N ARG A 97 -18.04 8.47 10.37
CA ARG A 97 -16.73 8.06 10.93
C ARG A 97 -15.74 7.50 9.90
N SER A 98 -16.20 6.91 8.80
CA SER A 98 -15.33 6.24 7.81
C SER A 98 -14.31 7.21 7.16
N HIS A 99 -14.75 8.41 6.79
CA HIS A 99 -13.86 9.43 6.21
C HIS A 99 -12.81 9.93 7.19
N MET A 100 -13.17 10.09 8.48
CA MET A 100 -12.21 10.49 9.51
C MET A 100 -11.14 9.41 9.73
N VAL A 101 -11.54 8.15 9.79
CA VAL A 101 -10.61 7.01 9.93
C VAL A 101 -9.70 6.90 8.71
N ALA A 102 -10.24 7.02 7.50
CA ALA A 102 -9.44 7.01 6.27
C ALA A 102 -8.37 8.13 6.27
N ARG A 103 -8.73 9.35 6.69
CA ARG A 103 -7.78 10.47 6.79
C ARG A 103 -6.68 10.18 7.82
N LEU A 104 -7.03 9.62 8.97
CA LEU A 104 -6.06 9.27 10.00
C LEU A 104 -5.09 8.18 9.50
N ILE A 105 -5.60 7.18 8.78
CA ILE A 105 -4.78 6.12 8.17
C ILE A 105 -3.81 6.72 7.17
N VAL A 106 -4.27 7.56 6.25
CA VAL A 106 -3.40 8.21 5.25
C VAL A 106 -2.32 9.05 5.95
N ALA A 107 -2.71 9.84 6.95
CA ALA A 107 -1.77 10.67 7.72
C ALA A 107 -0.73 9.82 8.46
N ALA A 108 -1.15 8.72 9.10
CA ALA A 108 -0.24 7.79 9.77
C ALA A 108 0.67 7.09 8.76
N TYR A 109 0.14 6.64 7.62
CA TYR A 109 0.90 5.96 6.57
C TYR A 109 2.01 6.86 6.03
N VAL A 110 1.66 8.09 5.60
CA VAL A 110 2.64 9.08 5.12
C VAL A 110 3.61 9.48 6.23
N GLY A 111 3.12 9.69 7.46
CA GLY A 111 3.96 10.07 8.59
C GLY A 111 5.01 9.01 8.92
N ILE A 112 4.62 7.73 8.94
CA ILE A 112 5.52 6.61 9.17
C ILE A 112 6.53 6.48 8.02
N THR A 113 6.11 6.60 6.76
CA THR A 113 7.03 6.59 5.61
C THR A 113 8.05 7.72 5.68
N ILE A 114 7.65 8.94 6.05
CA ILE A 114 8.59 10.07 6.21
C ILE A 114 9.58 9.81 7.35
N VAL A 115 9.10 9.36 8.50
CA VAL A 115 9.97 9.03 9.64
C VAL A 115 10.94 7.91 9.29
N GLY A 116 10.47 6.87 8.59
CA GLY A 116 11.31 5.78 8.09
C GLY A 116 12.36 6.26 7.09
N SER A 117 11.97 7.11 6.14
CA SER A 117 12.88 7.70 5.15
C SER A 117 13.99 8.50 5.82
N LEU A 118 13.65 9.33 6.82
CA LEU A 118 14.63 10.12 7.59
C LEU A 118 15.54 9.22 8.43
N ALA A 119 15.00 8.18 9.05
CA ALA A 119 15.78 7.22 9.83
C ALA A 119 16.80 6.47 8.95
N PHE A 120 16.40 5.99 7.77
CA PHE A 120 17.31 5.35 6.82
C PHE A 120 18.37 6.30 6.27
N TRP A 121 18.00 7.56 6.00
CA TRP A 121 18.96 8.57 5.58
C TRP A 121 20.00 8.86 6.67
N TRP A 122 19.58 9.01 7.94
CA TRP A 122 20.50 9.17 9.07
C TRP A 122 21.36 7.93 9.34
N ALA A 123 20.88 6.73 9.00
CA ALA A 123 21.66 5.50 9.05
C ALA A 123 22.74 5.42 7.94
N GLY A 124 22.81 6.39 7.03
CA GLY A 124 23.85 6.51 6.01
C GLY A 124 23.45 6.07 4.61
N MET A 125 22.17 5.75 4.37
CA MET A 125 21.68 5.44 3.02
C MET A 125 21.61 6.71 2.16
N SER A 126 21.73 6.56 0.84
CA SER A 126 21.45 7.68 -0.07
C SER A 126 19.99 8.12 0.08
N LEU A 127 19.67 9.38 -0.21
CA LEU A 127 18.29 9.87 -0.11
C LEU A 127 17.32 9.03 -0.98
N PHE A 128 17.79 8.59 -2.15
CA PHE A 128 17.00 7.75 -3.05
C PHE A 128 16.71 6.39 -2.42
N ASP A 129 17.72 5.71 -1.88
CA ASP A 129 17.54 4.40 -1.25
C ASP A 129 16.70 4.52 0.01
N ALA A 130 16.92 5.55 0.82
CA ALA A 130 16.17 5.81 2.04
C ALA A 130 14.67 5.96 1.78
N ILE A 131 14.28 6.67 0.72
CA ILE A 131 12.87 6.83 0.33
C ILE A 131 12.30 5.51 -0.22
N ASN A 132 13.07 4.77 -1.03
CA ASN A 132 12.58 3.54 -1.67
C ASN A 132 12.41 2.36 -0.69
N HIS A 133 13.10 2.39 0.46
CA HIS A 133 13.04 1.35 1.48
C HIS A 133 12.07 1.66 2.63
N ALA A 134 11.57 2.89 2.73
CA ALA A 134 10.66 3.34 3.79
C ALA A 134 9.18 3.07 3.50
#